data_AF-A0A9E1V8E7-F1
#
_entry.id   AF-A0A9E1V8E7-F1
#
_cell.length_a   1.000
_cell.length_b   1.000
_cell.length_c   1.000
_cell.angle_alpha   90.00
_cell.angle_beta   90.00
_cell.angle_gamma   90.00
#
_symmetry.space_group_name_H-M   'P 1'
#
loop_
_entity.id
_entity.type
_entity.pdbx_description
1 polymer ?
#
loop_
_entity_poly.entity_id
_entity_poly.type
_entity_poly.pdbx_seq_one_letter_code
_entity_poly.pdbx_strand_id
1 'polypeptide(L)'
;MVRKFIAAAVLATALGTVGSANALLFNENVTPDAIFGSGNANGNFTVNRQGGVELGLRAKIPFSGLIRSNGDGSYSYTLAEANPKWNFDWTVNTDFDPDNATGNKIDNFTYVLGIDFDPGVGTNFLAFDPITPNAASNPAPLNVIEFYDHSIGDNGTANGGGAEVPLSNPPTPAELAAAPGIYADLIANNNVLQQSWRHSFFQVHPTLTYDPTVRGFYDITLAAFDGNGVEVAKTEIQVLVSIPEPSALALFGFGLVGFGLMRGRKTA
;
A
#
# COMPACT_ATOMS: atom_id res chain seq x y z
N MET A 1 -46.90 14.88 -33.11
CA MET A 1 -45.61 15.44 -33.54
C MET A 1 -44.98 16.09 -32.30
N VAL A 2 -44.22 15.32 -31.52
CA VAL A 2 -43.65 15.75 -30.22
C VAL A 2 -42.15 15.90 -30.42
N ARG A 3 -41.64 17.13 -30.26
CA ARG A 3 -40.23 17.47 -30.48
C ARG A 3 -39.41 17.02 -29.26
N LYS A 4 -38.41 16.17 -29.51
CA LYS A 4 -37.37 15.79 -28.55
C LYS A 4 -36.43 16.97 -28.35
N PHE A 5 -36.29 17.45 -27.11
CA PHE A 5 -35.21 18.37 -26.74
C PHE A 5 -34.08 17.53 -26.15
N ILE A 6 -32.93 17.55 -26.83
CA ILE A 6 -31.66 17.00 -26.35
C ILE A 6 -31.07 18.09 -25.46
N ALA A 7 -30.97 17.82 -24.16
CA ALA A 7 -30.23 18.69 -23.23
C ALA A 7 -28.75 18.32 -23.31
N ALA A 8 -27.92 19.25 -23.79
CA ALA A 8 -26.47 19.17 -23.71
C ALA A 8 -26.04 19.50 -22.27
N ALA A 9 -25.39 18.55 -21.59
CA ALA A 9 -24.76 18.80 -20.30
C ALA A 9 -23.48 19.62 -20.52
N VAL A 10 -23.50 20.87 -20.06
CA VAL A 10 -22.31 21.72 -19.99
C VAL A 10 -21.52 21.29 -18.75
N LEU A 11 -20.34 20.71 -18.97
CA LEU A 11 -19.37 20.43 -17.91
C LEU A 11 -18.77 21.77 -17.47
N ALA A 12 -19.25 22.30 -16.35
CA ALA A 12 -18.63 23.44 -15.69
C ALA A 12 -17.36 22.97 -14.98
N THR A 13 -16.20 23.38 -15.48
CA THR A 13 -14.92 23.24 -14.77
C THR A 13 -14.94 24.18 -13.57
N ALA A 14 -15.23 23.63 -12.39
CA ALA A 14 -14.98 24.33 -11.15
C ALA A 14 -13.46 24.47 -10.98
N LEU A 15 -12.95 25.70 -11.11
CA LEU A 15 -11.64 26.10 -10.63
C LEU A 15 -11.68 26.03 -9.09
N GLY A 16 -11.49 24.83 -8.55
CA GLY A 16 -11.25 24.62 -7.13
C GLY A 16 -9.95 25.29 -6.75
N THR A 17 -9.96 26.00 -5.62
CA THR A 17 -8.74 26.43 -4.95
C THR A 17 -7.86 25.20 -4.73
N VAL A 18 -6.67 25.17 -5.31
CA VAL A 18 -5.62 24.21 -4.96
C VAL A 18 -5.34 24.40 -3.47
N GLY A 19 -5.92 23.55 -2.63
CA GLY A 19 -5.48 23.38 -1.25
C GLY A 19 -4.01 23.04 -1.28
N SER A 20 -3.21 23.65 -0.41
CA SER A 20 -1.80 23.31 -0.27
C SER A 20 -1.67 21.81 -0.09
N ALA A 21 -1.06 21.12 -1.06
CA ALA A 21 -0.69 19.72 -0.91
C ALA A 21 0.34 19.65 0.23
N ASN A 22 -0.02 19.03 1.35
CA ASN A 22 0.96 18.78 2.40
C ASN A 22 2.02 17.80 1.89
N ALA A 23 3.26 18.02 2.29
CA ALA A 23 4.39 17.21 1.86
C ALA A 23 4.26 15.78 2.39
N LEU A 24 4.60 14.80 1.56
CA LEU A 24 4.87 13.44 2.02
C LEU A 24 6.04 13.48 3.01
N LEU A 25 5.89 12.73 4.09
CA LEU A 25 6.92 12.51 5.08
C LEU A 25 7.50 11.11 4.86
N PHE A 26 8.82 10.99 4.88
CA PHE A 26 9.50 9.73 4.59
C PHE A 26 10.15 9.17 5.85
N ASN A 27 10.20 7.84 5.92
CA ASN A 27 10.74 7.09 7.04
C ASN A 27 10.05 7.32 8.38
N GLU A 28 8.78 7.70 8.34
CA GLU A 28 8.00 7.98 9.53
C GLU A 28 7.49 6.72 10.22
N ASN A 29 7.17 6.87 11.49
CA ASN A 29 6.27 5.99 12.21
C ASN A 29 4.82 6.32 11.83
N VAL A 30 3.97 5.30 11.81
CA VAL A 30 2.49 5.46 11.75
C VAL A 30 1.92 5.46 13.17
N THR A 31 0.76 6.06 13.37
CA THR A 31 0.09 6.12 14.68
C THR A 31 -1.08 5.12 14.73
N PRO A 32 -1.23 4.37 15.84
CA PRO A 32 -0.39 4.41 17.05
C PRO A 32 0.90 3.59 16.96
N ASP A 33 0.85 2.48 16.24
CA ASP A 33 1.94 1.51 16.06
C ASP A 33 1.60 0.64 14.84
N ALA A 34 2.46 -0.32 14.48
CA ALA A 34 2.08 -1.43 13.60
C ALA A 34 1.17 -2.40 14.39
N ILE A 35 -0.15 -2.27 14.22
CA ILE A 35 -1.15 -3.04 14.98
C ILE A 35 -1.46 -4.40 14.35
N PHE A 36 -1.01 -4.63 13.11
CA PHE A 36 -1.21 -5.89 12.39
C PHE A 36 -0.11 -6.89 12.73
N GLY A 37 -0.46 -7.97 13.43
CA GLY A 37 0.48 -8.99 13.87
C GLY A 37 1.55 -8.49 14.87
N SER A 38 1.98 -9.37 15.76
CA SER A 38 2.97 -9.01 16.77
C SER A 38 4.40 -8.94 16.21
N GLY A 39 5.20 -7.99 16.72
CA GLY A 39 6.63 -7.89 16.40
C GLY A 39 6.95 -7.18 15.08
N ASN A 40 5.94 -6.64 14.38
CA ASN A 40 6.18 -5.73 13.26
C ASN A 40 6.72 -4.40 13.80
N ALA A 41 7.87 -3.95 13.29
CA ALA A 41 8.40 -2.65 13.69
C ALA A 41 7.58 -1.50 13.09
N ASN A 42 7.35 -0.46 13.90
CA ASN A 42 6.84 0.83 13.44
C ASN A 42 7.99 1.67 12.88
N GLY A 43 7.78 2.28 11.71
CA GLY A 43 8.79 3.13 11.06
C GLY A 43 9.02 2.81 9.60
N ASN A 44 9.82 3.63 8.92
CA ASN A 44 10.11 3.48 7.49
C ASN A 44 8.86 3.61 6.58
N PHE A 45 7.77 4.22 7.04
CA PHE A 45 6.60 4.49 6.21
C PHE A 45 6.77 5.81 5.46
N THR A 46 6.15 5.88 4.28
CA THR A 46 5.84 7.12 3.59
C THR A 46 4.45 7.54 3.97
N VAL A 47 4.34 8.71 4.60
CA VAL A 47 3.15 9.15 5.31
C VAL A 47 2.63 10.48 4.79
N ASN A 48 1.32 10.60 4.68
CA ASN A 48 0.61 11.87 4.53
C ASN A 48 -0.32 12.05 5.75
N ARG A 49 -0.30 13.23 6.39
CA ARG A 49 -1.09 13.57 7.59
C ARG A 49 -2.10 14.71 7.37
N GLN A 50 -2.56 14.91 6.14
CA GLN A 50 -3.42 16.03 5.78
C GLN A 50 -4.86 15.85 6.29
N GLY A 51 -5.47 16.97 6.71
CA GLY A 51 -6.90 16.99 7.08
C GLY A 51 -7.24 16.19 8.33
N GLY A 52 -6.27 15.91 9.21
CA GLY A 52 -6.46 15.06 10.39
C GLY A 52 -6.46 13.56 10.07
N VAL A 53 -6.27 13.18 8.80
CA VAL A 53 -6.12 11.80 8.35
C VAL A 53 -4.65 11.47 8.14
N GLU A 54 -4.18 10.34 8.65
CA GLU A 54 -2.89 9.75 8.33
C GLU A 54 -3.05 8.55 7.40
N LEU A 55 -2.33 8.56 6.28
CA LEU A 55 -2.16 7.42 5.39
C LEU A 55 -0.69 7.03 5.36
N GLY A 56 -0.40 5.73 5.45
CA GLY A 56 0.97 5.21 5.45
C GLY A 56 1.16 4.08 4.44
N LEU A 57 2.29 4.08 3.75
CA LEU A 57 2.73 2.99 2.86
C LEU A 57 4.19 2.62 3.12
N ARG A 58 4.52 1.33 3.05
CA ARG A 58 5.89 0.83 3.16
C ARG A 58 6.06 -0.50 2.44
N ALA A 59 7.21 -0.75 1.81
CA ALA A 59 7.57 -2.09 1.33
C ALA A 59 8.48 -2.85 2.31
N LYS A 60 8.33 -4.18 2.37
CA LYS A 60 9.16 -5.08 3.18
C LYS A 60 9.28 -6.49 2.59
N ILE A 61 10.26 -7.25 3.05
CA ILE A 61 10.27 -8.71 2.93
C ILE A 61 9.48 -9.30 4.13
N PRO A 62 8.44 -10.12 3.92
CA PRO A 62 7.64 -10.70 4.99
C PRO A 62 8.49 -11.71 5.78
N PHE A 63 8.08 -11.97 7.02
CA PHE A 63 8.74 -12.84 8.01
C PHE A 63 10.12 -12.37 8.49
N SER A 64 11.00 -11.91 7.61
CA SER A 64 12.27 -11.28 8.02
C SER A 64 12.09 -9.84 8.48
N GLY A 65 11.04 -9.17 8.01
CA GLY A 65 10.79 -7.75 8.29
C GLY A 65 11.80 -6.82 7.63
N LEU A 66 12.59 -7.30 6.66
CA LEU A 66 13.65 -6.51 6.03
C LEU A 66 13.05 -5.37 5.21
N ILE A 67 13.35 -4.14 5.63
CA ILE A 67 12.94 -2.91 4.95
C ILE A 67 14.17 -2.30 4.28
N ARG A 68 14.04 -1.93 3.00
CA ARG A 68 15.11 -1.36 2.17
C ARG A 68 14.77 0.05 1.72
N SER A 69 14.32 0.89 2.66
CA SER A 69 13.99 2.28 2.34
C SER A 69 15.22 3.04 1.86
N ASN A 70 15.06 3.84 0.81
CA ASN A 70 16.07 4.79 0.33
C ASN A 70 15.91 6.17 1.00
N GLY A 71 14.86 6.37 1.79
CA GLY A 71 14.60 7.61 2.54
C GLY A 71 13.88 8.71 1.78
N ASP A 72 13.33 8.39 0.62
CA ASP A 72 12.64 9.32 -0.29
C ASP A 72 11.29 8.77 -0.78
N GLY A 73 10.76 7.76 -0.09
CA GLY A 73 9.54 7.05 -0.47
C GLY A 73 9.76 5.89 -1.44
N SER A 74 11.01 5.64 -1.83
CA SER A 74 11.36 4.48 -2.62
C SER A 74 12.04 3.36 -1.80
N TYR A 75 11.89 2.11 -2.27
CA TYR A 75 12.45 0.91 -1.62
C TYR A 75 13.17 0.02 -2.63
N SER A 76 14.40 -0.38 -2.32
CA SER A 76 15.26 -1.12 -3.27
C SER A 76 15.45 -2.58 -2.87
N TYR A 77 15.00 -3.50 -3.73
CA TYR A 77 15.21 -4.94 -3.57
C TYR A 77 15.93 -5.54 -4.77
N THR A 78 16.64 -6.64 -4.52
CA THR A 78 17.09 -7.51 -5.60
C THR A 78 15.99 -8.51 -5.96
N LEU A 79 16.03 -9.06 -7.18
CA LEU A 79 15.07 -10.06 -7.64
C LEU A 79 15.09 -11.31 -6.75
N ALA A 80 16.24 -11.66 -6.16
CA ALA A 80 16.36 -12.79 -5.23
C ALA A 80 15.64 -12.55 -3.89
N GLU A 81 15.55 -11.29 -3.46
CA GLU A 81 14.79 -10.88 -2.29
C GLU A 81 13.30 -10.70 -2.65
N ALA A 82 13.00 -10.06 -3.77
CA ALA A 82 11.65 -9.69 -4.19
C ALA A 82 10.82 -10.86 -4.74
N ASN A 83 11.44 -11.86 -5.38
CA ASN A 83 10.68 -12.92 -6.05
C ASN A 83 10.48 -14.16 -5.15
N PRO A 84 9.24 -14.55 -4.82
CA PRO A 84 7.99 -13.79 -4.71
C PRO A 84 7.75 -13.37 -3.25
N LYS A 85 8.67 -12.59 -2.67
CA LYS A 85 8.79 -12.39 -1.23
C LYS A 85 8.76 -10.91 -0.82
N TRP A 86 8.21 -9.99 -1.58
CA TRP A 86 7.99 -8.64 -1.02
C TRP A 86 6.50 -8.40 -0.80
N ASN A 87 6.22 -7.64 0.26
CA ASN A 87 4.92 -7.16 0.63
C ASN A 87 4.95 -5.63 0.67
N PHE A 88 3.78 -5.01 0.52
CA PHE A 88 3.54 -3.64 0.94
C PHE A 88 2.60 -3.63 2.15
N ASP A 89 3.00 -2.90 3.17
CA ASP A 89 2.19 -2.56 4.32
C ASP A 89 1.46 -1.24 4.01
N TRP A 90 0.19 -1.16 4.39
CA TRP A 90 -0.61 0.04 4.23
C TRP A 90 -1.44 0.30 5.50
N THR A 91 -1.62 1.57 5.80
CA THR A 91 -2.28 2.03 7.04
C THR A 91 -3.19 3.20 6.75
N VAL A 92 -4.32 3.23 7.45
CA VAL A 92 -5.19 4.39 7.54
C VAL A 92 -5.41 4.71 9.01
N ASN A 93 -5.36 6.00 9.35
CA ASN A 93 -5.83 6.53 10.61
C ASN A 93 -6.64 7.79 10.32
N THR A 94 -7.95 7.71 10.52
CA THR A 94 -8.91 8.74 10.12
C THR A 94 -9.04 9.89 11.11
N ASP A 95 -8.41 9.77 12.27
CA ASP A 95 -8.42 10.78 13.32
C ASP A 95 -7.04 10.80 14.00
N PHE A 96 -6.01 11.08 13.21
CA PHE A 96 -4.61 10.98 13.60
C PHE A 96 -4.20 12.06 14.61
N ASP A 97 -4.68 13.29 14.43
CA ASP A 97 -4.23 14.46 15.18
C ASP A 97 -4.90 14.50 16.57
N PRO A 98 -4.17 14.16 17.66
CA PRO A 98 -4.75 14.13 18.99
C PRO A 98 -5.10 15.53 19.52
N ASP A 99 -4.45 16.57 19.00
CA ASP A 99 -4.68 17.95 19.43
C ASP A 99 -5.92 18.56 18.75
N ASN A 100 -6.35 17.98 17.62
CA ASN A 100 -7.52 18.40 16.85
C ASN A 100 -8.43 17.21 16.47
N ALA A 101 -8.66 16.31 17.44
CA ALA A 101 -9.48 15.12 17.21
C ALA A 101 -10.89 15.49 16.68
N THR A 102 -11.23 14.91 15.55
CA THR A 102 -12.49 15.08 14.82
C THR A 102 -13.54 14.06 15.26
N GLY A 103 -13.12 12.95 15.88
CA GLY A 103 -13.99 11.83 16.21
C GLY A 103 -14.36 10.98 14.99
N ASN A 104 -13.73 11.22 13.84
CA ASN A 104 -13.94 10.44 12.63
C ASN A 104 -13.65 8.94 12.82
N LYS A 105 -14.32 8.15 11.99
CA LYS A 105 -14.23 6.70 11.93
C LYS A 105 -13.86 6.26 10.52
N ILE A 106 -13.38 5.04 10.39
CA ILE A 106 -12.92 4.50 9.10
C ILE A 106 -14.05 4.56 8.06
N ASP A 107 -15.28 4.22 8.45
CA ASP A 107 -16.44 4.22 7.56
C ASP A 107 -16.98 5.61 7.18
N ASN A 108 -16.40 6.70 7.71
CA ASN A 108 -16.74 8.07 7.30
C ASN A 108 -16.05 8.48 5.99
N PHE A 109 -15.15 7.64 5.48
CA PHE A 109 -14.37 7.87 4.27
C PHE A 109 -14.55 6.73 3.27
N THR A 110 -14.18 7.01 2.02
CA THR A 110 -13.91 5.99 1.00
C THR A 110 -12.45 6.04 0.62
N TYR A 111 -11.95 4.93 0.07
CA TYR A 111 -10.52 4.76 -0.16
C TYR A 111 -10.23 4.27 -1.56
N VAL A 112 -9.05 4.59 -2.07
CA VAL A 112 -8.55 4.03 -3.32
C VAL A 112 -7.12 3.56 -3.10
N LEU A 113 -6.91 2.25 -3.22
CA LEU A 113 -5.59 1.66 -3.33
C LEU A 113 -5.29 1.39 -4.81
N GLY A 114 -4.21 1.98 -5.31
CA GLY A 114 -3.68 1.74 -6.64
C GLY A 114 -2.47 0.82 -6.56
N ILE A 115 -2.47 -0.28 -7.31
CA ILE A 115 -1.35 -1.21 -7.45
C ILE A 115 -0.91 -1.23 -8.91
N ASP A 116 0.32 -0.79 -9.20
CA ASP A 116 0.85 -0.83 -10.56
C ASP A 116 1.31 -2.25 -10.95
N PHE A 117 0.87 -2.69 -12.13
CA PHE A 117 1.24 -3.96 -12.75
C PHE A 117 2.17 -3.81 -13.96
N ASP A 118 2.51 -2.59 -14.38
CA ASP A 118 3.54 -2.34 -15.38
C ASP A 118 4.90 -2.13 -14.69
N PRO A 119 5.87 -3.07 -14.81
CA PRO A 119 7.20 -2.89 -14.23
C PRO A 119 8.08 -1.88 -14.98
N GLY A 120 7.57 -1.29 -16.07
CA GLY A 120 8.26 -0.35 -16.95
C GLY A 120 8.26 1.10 -16.46
N VAL A 121 8.29 2.03 -17.42
CA VAL A 121 8.18 3.49 -17.17
C VAL A 121 6.75 4.01 -17.34
N GLY A 122 5.86 3.16 -17.86
CA GLY A 122 4.41 3.40 -17.88
C GLY A 122 3.79 2.87 -16.60
N THR A 123 2.52 3.19 -16.39
CA THR A 123 1.75 2.67 -15.26
C THR A 123 0.47 2.00 -15.76
N ASN A 124 0.06 0.93 -15.08
CA ASN A 124 -1.17 0.19 -15.33
C ASN A 124 -1.76 -0.26 -14.00
N PHE A 125 -2.49 0.66 -13.36
CA PHE A 125 -3.01 0.46 -12.01
C PHE A 125 -4.26 -0.43 -12.00
N LEU A 126 -4.24 -1.43 -11.11
CA LEU A 126 -5.45 -1.91 -10.46
C LEU A 126 -5.84 -0.89 -9.38
N ALA A 127 -7.03 -0.31 -9.47
CA ALA A 127 -7.55 0.63 -8.47
C ALA A 127 -8.90 0.15 -7.91
N PHE A 128 -9.02 0.11 -6.59
CA PHE A 128 -10.24 -0.32 -5.89
C PHE A 128 -10.26 0.21 -4.46
N ASP A 129 -11.40 0.11 -3.78
CA ASP A 129 -11.52 0.40 -2.34
C ASP A 129 -11.07 -0.85 -1.55
N PRO A 130 -9.96 -0.79 -0.79
CA PRO A 130 -9.45 -1.93 -0.04
C PRO A 130 -10.18 -2.15 1.30
N ILE A 131 -11.06 -1.25 1.71
CA ILE A 131 -11.72 -1.27 3.03
C ILE A 131 -13.20 -1.59 2.90
N THR A 132 -13.91 -0.98 1.95
CA THR A 132 -15.37 -1.16 1.82
C THR A 132 -15.68 -2.36 0.92
N PRO A 133 -16.18 -3.48 1.45
CA PRO A 133 -16.51 -4.62 0.61
C PRO A 133 -17.72 -4.26 -0.26
N ASN A 134 -17.52 -4.24 -1.58
CA ASN A 134 -18.60 -4.01 -2.53
C ASN A 134 -18.53 -5.04 -3.65
N ALA A 135 -19.41 -6.04 -3.55
CA ALA A 135 -19.56 -7.12 -4.52
C ALA A 135 -19.82 -6.63 -5.96
N ALA A 136 -20.37 -5.42 -6.14
CA ALA A 136 -20.68 -4.86 -7.46
C ALA A 136 -19.53 -4.10 -8.11
N SER A 137 -18.56 -3.58 -7.35
CA SER A 137 -17.43 -2.79 -7.87
C SER A 137 -16.08 -3.48 -7.79
N ASN A 138 -15.96 -4.53 -6.96
CA ASN A 138 -14.71 -5.27 -6.83
C ASN A 138 -14.47 -6.19 -8.05
N PRO A 139 -13.25 -6.22 -8.62
CA PRO A 139 -12.94 -7.15 -9.71
C PRO A 139 -12.98 -8.58 -9.18
N ALA A 140 -13.48 -9.52 -9.98
CA ALA A 140 -13.47 -10.94 -9.61
C ALA A 140 -12.02 -11.41 -9.33
N PRO A 141 -11.80 -12.24 -8.29
CA PRO A 141 -12.77 -12.91 -7.43
C PRO A 141 -13.16 -12.12 -6.17
N LEU A 142 -12.70 -10.86 -6.03
CA LEU A 142 -13.02 -10.02 -4.86
C LEU A 142 -14.51 -9.60 -4.83
N ASN A 143 -15.28 -9.90 -5.88
CA ASN A 143 -16.70 -9.61 -6.03
C ASN A 143 -17.64 -10.50 -5.18
N VAL A 144 -17.11 -11.44 -4.39
CA VAL A 144 -17.86 -12.29 -3.44
C VAL A 144 -17.41 -12.05 -2.00
N ILE A 145 -16.49 -11.10 -1.79
CA ILE A 145 -15.93 -10.83 -0.47
C ILE A 145 -16.80 -9.77 0.21
N GLU A 146 -17.42 -10.15 1.33
CA GLU A 146 -18.32 -9.31 2.13
C GLU A 146 -17.63 -8.72 3.39
N PHE A 147 -16.37 -9.08 3.63
CA PHE A 147 -15.52 -8.55 4.70
C PHE A 147 -14.04 -8.83 4.40
N TYR A 148 -13.13 -8.06 5.00
CA TYR A 148 -11.69 -8.26 4.88
C TYR A 148 -11.07 -8.62 6.24
N ASP A 149 -9.88 -9.22 6.22
CA ASP A 149 -9.14 -9.68 7.41
C ASP A 149 -8.20 -8.61 7.97
N HIS A 150 -8.60 -7.35 7.92
CA HIS A 150 -7.75 -6.25 8.38
C HIS A 150 -7.60 -6.23 9.89
N SER A 151 -6.45 -5.74 10.36
CA SER A 151 -6.25 -5.43 11.77
C SER A 151 -6.75 -4.01 12.05
N ILE A 152 -7.77 -3.89 12.90
CA ILE A 152 -8.52 -2.66 13.15
C ILE A 152 -8.38 -2.24 14.62
N GLY A 153 -8.26 -0.95 14.90
CA GLY A 153 -8.15 -0.44 16.26
C GLY A 153 -8.24 1.08 16.33
N ASP A 154 -7.73 1.64 17.42
CA ASP A 154 -7.75 3.07 17.70
C ASP A 154 -6.36 3.66 17.99
N ASN A 155 -6.29 4.96 18.25
CA ASN A 155 -5.03 5.65 18.62
C ASN A 155 -4.41 5.18 19.96
N GLY A 156 -5.09 4.31 20.71
CA GLY A 156 -4.56 3.67 21.92
C GLY A 156 -4.10 2.23 21.70
N THR A 157 -4.29 1.68 20.50
CA THR A 157 -4.03 0.26 20.21
C THR A 157 -2.52 0.00 20.14
N ALA A 158 -2.04 -0.96 20.94
CA ALA A 158 -0.63 -1.32 21.01
C ALA A 158 -0.17 -2.16 19.80
N ASN A 159 1.15 -2.32 19.64
CA ASN A 159 1.77 -3.16 18.62
C ASN A 159 1.15 -4.57 18.58
N GLY A 160 0.74 -5.01 17.38
CA GLY A 160 0.07 -6.30 17.18
C GLY A 160 -1.26 -6.48 17.90
N GLY A 161 -1.85 -5.40 18.45
CA GLY A 161 -3.08 -5.41 19.22
C GLY A 161 -4.33 -5.10 18.42
N GLY A 162 -4.25 -5.01 17.10
CA GLY A 162 -5.43 -4.83 16.25
C GLY A 162 -6.41 -5.99 16.38
N ALA A 163 -7.69 -5.70 16.21
CA ALA A 163 -8.76 -6.68 16.16
C ALA A 163 -9.11 -7.03 14.71
N GLU A 164 -9.20 -8.32 14.43
CA GLU A 164 -9.74 -8.86 13.17
C GLU A 164 -11.13 -9.47 13.38
N VAL A 165 -11.82 -9.79 12.28
CA VAL A 165 -13.01 -10.64 12.34
C VAL A 165 -12.62 -12.02 12.92
N PRO A 166 -13.21 -12.45 14.05
CA PRO A 166 -12.80 -13.67 14.72
C PRO A 166 -13.36 -14.89 13.97
N LEU A 167 -12.51 -15.54 13.17
CA LEU A 167 -12.84 -16.78 12.46
C LEU A 167 -12.05 -17.96 13.04
N SER A 168 -12.73 -19.08 13.29
CA SER A 168 -12.06 -20.34 13.53
C SER A 168 -11.35 -20.87 12.27
N ASN A 169 -10.42 -21.81 12.44
CA ASN A 169 -9.72 -22.45 11.32
C ASN A 169 -9.98 -23.96 11.30
N PRO A 170 -10.84 -24.48 10.41
CA PRO A 170 -11.61 -23.76 9.38
C PRO A 170 -12.86 -23.05 9.96
N PRO A 171 -13.35 -21.96 9.33
CA PRO A 171 -14.49 -21.22 9.83
C PRO A 171 -15.79 -22.01 9.68
N THR A 172 -16.69 -21.85 10.65
CA THR A 172 -18.03 -22.41 10.62
C THR A 172 -18.97 -21.58 9.73
N PRO A 173 -20.05 -22.16 9.20
CA PRO A 173 -21.05 -21.39 8.45
C PRO A 173 -21.67 -20.24 9.25
N ALA A 174 -21.79 -20.38 10.57
CA ALA A 174 -22.33 -19.33 11.43
C ALA A 174 -21.35 -18.15 11.58
N GLU A 175 -20.06 -18.42 11.73
CA GLU A 175 -19.02 -17.37 11.77
C GLU A 175 -18.96 -16.62 10.44
N LEU A 176 -19.00 -17.32 9.31
CA LEU A 176 -19.02 -16.70 7.98
C LEU A 176 -20.26 -15.82 7.76
N ALA A 177 -21.42 -16.23 8.28
CA ALA A 177 -22.65 -15.44 8.18
C ALA A 177 -22.63 -14.18 9.07
N ALA A 178 -21.90 -14.20 10.19
CA ALA A 178 -21.79 -13.06 11.11
C ALA A 178 -20.66 -12.08 10.74
N ALA A 179 -19.63 -12.57 10.04
CA ALA A 179 -18.42 -11.84 9.70
C ALA A 179 -18.63 -10.46 9.04
N PRO A 180 -19.54 -10.29 8.05
CA PRO A 180 -19.79 -8.98 7.45
C PRO A 180 -20.27 -7.93 8.45
N GLY A 181 -21.16 -8.32 9.38
CA GLY A 181 -21.67 -7.43 10.42
C GLY A 181 -20.59 -7.03 11.42
N ILE A 182 -19.78 -8.00 11.85
CA ILE A 182 -18.65 -7.74 12.76
C ILE A 182 -17.64 -6.78 12.12
N TYR A 183 -17.31 -7.01 10.85
CA TYR A 183 -16.39 -6.14 10.12
C TYR A 183 -16.94 -4.71 9.99
N ALA A 184 -18.22 -4.57 9.63
CA ALA A 184 -18.89 -3.26 9.57
C ALA A 184 -18.85 -2.55 10.92
N ASP A 185 -19.12 -3.25 12.03
CA ASP A 185 -19.03 -2.70 13.37
C ASP A 185 -17.60 -2.26 13.73
N LEU A 186 -16.58 -3.03 13.32
CA LEU A 186 -15.18 -2.67 13.56
C LEU A 186 -14.84 -1.35 12.85
N ILE A 187 -15.12 -1.20 11.55
CA ILE A 187 -14.79 0.04 10.81
C ILE A 187 -15.65 1.24 11.23
N ALA A 188 -16.87 1.02 11.74
CA ALA A 188 -17.75 2.09 12.23
C ALA A 188 -17.34 2.62 13.61
N ASN A 189 -16.63 1.83 14.42
CA ASN A 189 -16.28 2.19 15.80
C ASN A 189 -14.81 2.53 16.02
N ASN A 190 -13.96 2.31 15.01
CA ASN A 190 -12.52 2.50 15.08
C ASN A 190 -12.03 3.55 14.07
N ASN A 191 -10.86 4.12 14.32
CA ASN A 191 -10.25 5.11 13.42
C ASN A 191 -8.97 4.60 12.74
N VAL A 192 -8.39 3.47 13.17
CA VAL A 192 -7.16 2.88 12.61
C VAL A 192 -7.42 1.54 11.95
N LEU A 193 -6.90 1.34 10.75
CA LEU A 193 -6.92 0.06 10.05
C LEU A 193 -5.59 -0.15 9.31
N GLN A 194 -5.03 -1.36 9.41
CA GLN A 194 -3.74 -1.69 8.82
C GLN A 194 -3.74 -3.10 8.23
N GLN A 195 -2.96 -3.30 7.17
CA GLN A 195 -2.76 -4.61 6.57
C GLN A 195 -1.44 -4.70 5.77
N SER A 196 -0.97 -5.92 5.52
CA SER A 196 0.18 -6.25 4.69
C SER A 196 -0.21 -7.18 3.55
N TRP A 197 -0.03 -6.71 2.31
CA TRP A 197 -0.39 -7.45 1.11
C TRP A 197 0.79 -7.61 0.16
N ARG A 198 0.61 -8.41 -0.89
CA ARG A 198 1.57 -8.60 -1.98
C ARG A 198 0.85 -8.55 -3.31
N HIS A 199 1.54 -8.11 -4.36
CA HIS A 199 1.01 -8.08 -5.73
C HIS A 199 0.38 -9.39 -6.18
N SER A 200 0.95 -10.53 -5.78
CA SER A 200 0.46 -11.84 -6.22
C SER A 200 -0.95 -12.18 -5.73
N PHE A 201 -1.48 -11.49 -4.71
CA PHE A 201 -2.86 -11.68 -4.25
C PHE A 201 -3.89 -11.16 -5.26
N PHE A 202 -3.46 -10.36 -6.23
CA PHE A 202 -4.32 -9.68 -7.18
C PHE A 202 -4.16 -10.19 -8.63
N GLN A 203 -3.52 -11.36 -8.81
CA GLN A 203 -3.20 -11.99 -10.11
C GLN A 203 -4.42 -12.47 -10.93
N VAL A 204 -5.64 -12.25 -10.46
CA VAL A 204 -6.86 -12.79 -11.08
C VAL A 204 -7.59 -11.77 -11.96
N HIS A 205 -7.05 -10.57 -12.10
CA HIS A 205 -7.62 -9.59 -13.04
C HIS A 205 -7.38 -10.05 -14.50
N PRO A 206 -8.40 -10.06 -15.38
CA PRO A 206 -8.31 -10.67 -16.72
C PRO A 206 -7.28 -10.00 -17.65
N THR A 207 -6.80 -8.80 -17.32
CA THR A 207 -5.85 -8.03 -18.13
C THR A 207 -4.60 -7.57 -17.39
N LEU A 208 -4.48 -7.85 -16.08
CA LEU A 208 -3.32 -7.43 -15.27
C LEU A 208 -2.63 -8.67 -14.73
N THR A 209 -1.39 -8.89 -15.19
CA THR A 209 -0.58 -10.05 -14.78
C THR A 209 0.66 -9.57 -14.06
N TYR A 210 0.82 -9.99 -12.80
CA TYR A 210 2.07 -9.75 -12.07
C TYR A 210 3.05 -10.90 -12.31
N ASP A 211 4.19 -10.59 -12.92
CA ASP A 211 5.33 -11.50 -13.05
C ASP A 211 6.42 -11.13 -12.02
N PRO A 212 6.56 -11.90 -10.92
CA PRO A 212 7.54 -11.60 -9.88
C PRO A 212 8.99 -11.83 -10.32
N THR A 213 9.23 -12.38 -11.52
CA THR A 213 10.57 -12.58 -12.10
C THR A 213 11.05 -11.36 -12.87
N VAL A 214 10.19 -10.36 -13.09
CA VAL A 214 10.54 -9.17 -13.85
C VAL A 214 11.08 -8.08 -12.92
N ARG A 215 12.26 -7.56 -13.27
CA ARG A 215 12.84 -6.36 -12.65
C ARG A 215 12.07 -5.13 -13.11
N GLY A 216 11.95 -4.11 -12.27
CA GLY A 216 11.19 -2.93 -12.64
C GLY A 216 10.91 -1.98 -11.49
N PHE A 217 10.07 -0.99 -11.80
CA PHE A 217 9.47 -0.07 -10.85
C PHE A 217 8.04 -0.54 -10.59
N TYR A 218 7.63 -0.54 -9.32
CA TYR A 218 6.27 -0.90 -8.92
C TYR A 218 5.73 0.17 -8.00
N ASP A 219 4.78 0.94 -8.49
CA ASP A 219 4.17 2.02 -7.72
C ASP A 219 2.94 1.53 -6.95
N ILE A 220 2.83 1.95 -5.70
CA ILE A 220 1.66 1.71 -4.84
C ILE A 220 1.15 3.06 -4.35
N THR A 221 -0.14 3.32 -4.52
CA THR A 221 -0.80 4.56 -4.07
C THR A 221 -1.95 4.24 -3.13
N LEU A 222 -2.18 5.13 -2.15
CA LEU A 222 -3.32 5.07 -1.25
C LEU A 222 -3.89 6.47 -1.07
N ALA A 223 -5.19 6.63 -1.33
CA ALA A 223 -5.92 7.88 -1.15
C ALA A 223 -7.17 7.67 -0.30
N ALA A 224 -7.56 8.71 0.44
CA ALA A 224 -8.79 8.78 1.23
C ALA A 224 -9.64 9.96 0.78
N PHE A 225 -10.96 9.75 0.73
CA PHE A 225 -11.95 10.72 0.30
C PHE A 225 -13.03 10.88 1.36
N ASP A 226 -13.42 12.11 1.67
CA ASP A 226 -14.48 12.40 2.63
C ASP A 226 -15.87 11.97 2.11
N GLY A 227 -16.91 12.12 2.95
CA GLY A 227 -18.30 11.80 2.58
C GLY A 227 -18.87 12.63 1.42
N ASN A 228 -18.19 13.69 0.98
CA ASN A 228 -18.55 14.47 -0.21
C ASN A 228 -17.77 14.03 -1.46
N GLY A 229 -16.88 13.03 -1.34
CA GLY A 229 -16.01 12.55 -2.40
C GLY A 229 -14.79 13.43 -2.64
N VAL A 230 -14.40 14.29 -1.70
CA VAL A 230 -13.22 15.15 -1.80
C VAL A 230 -12.00 14.40 -1.27
N GLU A 231 -10.92 14.33 -2.06
CA GLU A 231 -9.63 13.76 -1.60
C GLU A 231 -9.09 14.59 -0.43
N VAL A 232 -8.88 13.94 0.72
CA VAL A 232 -8.38 14.58 1.94
C VAL A 232 -6.91 14.26 2.21
N ALA A 233 -6.44 13.09 1.78
CA ALA A 233 -5.06 12.65 1.92
C ALA A 233 -4.71 11.64 0.82
N LYS A 234 -3.44 11.65 0.40
CA LYS A 234 -2.87 10.68 -0.53
C LYS A 234 -1.40 10.44 -0.23
N THR A 235 -0.98 9.17 -0.29
CA THR A 235 0.42 8.73 -0.16
C THR A 235 0.78 7.75 -1.27
N GLU A 236 2.08 7.63 -1.56
CA GLU A 236 2.62 6.81 -2.63
C GLU A 236 4.01 6.30 -2.27
N ILE A 237 4.35 5.09 -2.72
CA ILE A 237 5.70 4.54 -2.67
C ILE A 237 6.08 3.94 -4.03
N GLN A 238 7.38 3.89 -4.29
CA GLN A 238 7.94 3.18 -5.44
C GLN A 238 8.85 2.05 -4.98
N VAL A 239 8.62 0.84 -5.49
CA VAL A 239 9.46 -0.32 -5.22
C VAL A 239 10.32 -0.61 -6.44
N LEU A 240 11.64 -0.57 -6.26
CA LEU A 240 12.64 -0.84 -7.29
C LEU A 240 13.12 -2.28 -7.12
N VAL A 241 12.82 -3.14 -8.08
CA VAL A 241 13.33 -4.50 -8.14
C VAL A 241 14.42 -4.58 -9.20
N SER A 242 15.63 -4.92 -8.79
CA SER A 242 16.82 -5.00 -9.64
C SER A 242 17.40 -6.40 -9.69
N ILE A 243 18.25 -6.70 -10.68
CA ILE A 243 19.07 -7.91 -10.67
C ILE A 243 20.35 -7.60 -9.88
N PRO A 244 20.82 -8.52 -8.99
CA PRO A 244 22.13 -8.37 -8.38
C PRO A 244 23.18 -8.16 -9.47
N GLU A 245 24.07 -7.17 -9.31
CA GLU A 245 25.15 -6.99 -10.26
C GLU A 245 25.98 -8.28 -10.36
N PRO A 246 26.30 -8.77 -11.58
CA PRO A 246 27.09 -9.98 -11.71
C PRO A 246 28.45 -9.80 -11.04
N SER A 247 28.86 -10.79 -10.25
CA SER A 247 30.21 -10.89 -9.69
C SER A 247 31.33 -10.81 -10.74
N ALA A 248 30.99 -10.96 -12.02
CA ALA A 248 31.86 -10.71 -13.17
C ALA A 248 32.46 -9.29 -13.18
N LEU A 249 31.78 -8.26 -12.69
CA LEU A 249 32.36 -6.91 -12.59
C LEU A 249 33.46 -6.84 -11.52
N ALA A 250 33.23 -7.50 -10.38
CA ALA A 250 34.25 -7.64 -9.34
C ALA A 250 35.44 -8.48 -9.85
N LEU A 251 35.18 -9.59 -10.54
CA LEU A 251 36.20 -10.44 -11.17
C LEU A 251 36.99 -9.71 -12.26
N PHE A 252 36.33 -8.88 -13.06
CA PHE A 252 37.00 -8.03 -14.05
C PHE A 252 37.88 -6.98 -13.37
N GLY A 253 37.39 -6.33 -12.32
CA GLY A 253 38.16 -5.39 -11.50
C GLY A 253 39.39 -6.04 -10.85
N PHE A 254 39.21 -7.21 -10.21
CA PHE A 254 40.33 -7.98 -9.64
C PHE A 254 41.28 -8.51 -10.72
N GLY A 255 40.77 -8.87 -11.89
CA GLY A 255 41.58 -9.25 -13.06
C GLY A 255 42.49 -8.11 -13.49
N LEU A 256 41.97 -6.89 -13.62
CA LEU A 256 42.75 -5.70 -13.97
C LEU A 256 43.80 -5.34 -12.91
N VAL A 257 43.45 -5.41 -11.62
CA VAL A 257 44.40 -5.23 -10.52
C VAL A 257 45.48 -6.30 -10.53
N GLY A 258 45.10 -7.57 -10.75
CA GLY A 258 46.03 -8.69 -10.89
C GLY A 258 47.02 -8.50 -12.05
N PHE A 259 46.54 -8.07 -13.22
CA PHE A 259 47.40 -7.73 -14.35
C PHE A 259 48.31 -6.52 -14.09
N GLY A 260 47.82 -5.50 -13.39
CA GLY A 260 48.60 -4.34 -12.98
C GLY A 260 49.77 -4.72 -12.05
N LEU A 261 49.51 -5.59 -11.07
CA LEU A 261 50.53 -6.10 -10.14
C LEU A 261 51.55 -7.03 -10.82
N MET A 262 51.14 -7.81 -11.82
CA MET A 262 52.07 -8.65 -12.61
C MET A 262 53.02 -7.81 -13.48
N ARG A 263 52.59 -6.64 -13.96
CA ARG A 263 53.43 -5.73 -14.76
C ARG A 263 54.54 -5.04 -13.95
N GLY A 264 54.38 -4.94 -12.62
CA GLY A 264 55.37 -4.38 -11.70
C GLY A 264 56.55 -5.31 -11.36
N ARG A 265 56.53 -6.59 -11.77
CA ARG A 265 57.58 -7.59 -11.43
C ARG A 265 58.65 -7.80 -12.50
N LYS A 266 59.02 -6.75 -13.24
CA LYS A 266 60.23 -6.76 -14.09
C LYS A 266 61.18 -5.65 -13.67
N THR A 267 62.04 -5.97 -12.70
CA THR A 267 63.50 -5.70 -12.62
C THR A 267 63.95 -5.77 -11.15
N ALA A 268 64.62 -6.89 -10.81
CA ALA A 268 65.71 -6.96 -9.85
C ALA A 268 66.67 -8.03 -10.39
#